data_AF-A0A962WXY1-F1
#
_entry.id   AF-A0A962WXY1-F1
#
_cell.length_a   1.000
_cell.length_b   1.000
_cell.length_c   1.000
_cell.angle_alpha   90.00
_cell.angle_beta   90.00
_cell.angle_gamma   90.00
#
_symmetry.space_group_name_H-M   'P 1'
#
loop_
_entity.id
_entity.type
_entity.pdbx_description
1 polymer ?
#
loop_
_entity_poly.entity_id
_entity_poly.type
_entity_poly.pdbx_seq_one_letter_code
_entity_poly.pdbx_strand_id
1 'polypeptide(L)'
;EMSEWEFITEIAERADCLLLLDVNNIYVSSVNHSFAPLDFIRGVPAERVWQIHVAGHTTNESGAIMIDTHDMPVKEAVWDVYREAIRELGPVSTMIERDDNIPPLAELLEELSSARQISRSVLGATAAGQ
;
A
#
# COMPACT_ATOMS: atom_id res chain seq x y z
N GLU A 1 -20.31 -6.96 -13.48
CA GLU A 1 -19.19 -7.43 -12.64
C GLU A 1 -18.84 -6.33 -11.66
N MET A 2 -18.21 -6.69 -10.53
CA MET A 2 -17.76 -5.74 -9.51
C MET A 2 -16.26 -5.49 -9.69
N SER A 3 -15.79 -4.28 -9.36
CA SER A 3 -14.36 -4.02 -9.20
C SER A 3 -13.81 -4.80 -7.99
N GLU A 4 -12.48 -4.89 -7.89
CA GLU A 4 -11.85 -5.54 -6.74
C GLU A 4 -12.17 -4.82 -5.43
N TRP A 5 -12.07 -3.49 -5.38
CA TRP A 5 -12.39 -2.71 -4.18
C TRP A 5 -13.88 -2.77 -3.80
N GLU A 6 -14.80 -2.86 -4.78
CA GLU A 6 -16.22 -3.12 -4.50
C GLU A 6 -16.41 -4.51 -3.87
N PHE A 7 -15.73 -5.52 -4.41
CA PHE A 7 -15.80 -6.88 -3.90
C PHE A 7 -15.25 -7.00 -2.46
N ILE A 8 -14.07 -6.43 -2.18
CA ILE A 8 -13.53 -6.48 -0.81
C ILE A 8 -14.36 -5.67 0.18
N THR A 9 -14.95 -4.56 -0.27
CA THR A 9 -15.83 -3.73 0.56
C THR A 9 -17.06 -4.53 0.99
N GLU A 10 -17.73 -5.21 0.06
CA GLU A 10 -18.87 -6.09 0.38
C GLU A 10 -18.48 -7.21 1.34
N ILE A 11 -17.28 -7.79 1.21
CA ILE A 11 -16.79 -8.80 2.15
C ILE A 11 -16.63 -8.18 3.54
N ALA A 12 -15.93 -7.04 3.65
CA ALA A 12 -15.63 -6.41 4.92
C ALA A 12 -16.91 -5.96 5.66
N GLU A 13 -17.89 -5.45 4.93
CA GLU A 13 -19.17 -5.03 5.48
C GLU A 13 -20.02 -6.22 5.95
N ARG A 14 -20.12 -7.28 5.14
CA ARG A 14 -20.96 -8.45 5.47
C ARG A 14 -20.36 -9.33 6.56
N ALA A 15 -19.03 -9.44 6.60
CA ALA A 15 -18.32 -10.19 7.62
C ALA A 15 -18.05 -9.37 8.89
N ASP A 16 -18.34 -8.07 8.86
CA ASP A 16 -17.97 -7.08 9.88
C ASP A 16 -16.51 -7.19 10.32
N CYS A 17 -15.61 -7.13 9.34
CA CYS A 17 -14.17 -7.15 9.58
C CYS A 17 -13.49 -5.86 9.11
N LEU A 18 -12.23 -5.73 9.52
CA LEU A 18 -11.34 -4.65 9.11
C LEU A 18 -10.47 -5.08 7.94
N LEU A 19 -9.97 -4.10 7.20
CA LEU A 19 -9.12 -4.26 6.04
C LEU A 19 -7.67 -3.97 6.38
N LEU A 20 -6.79 -4.80 5.82
CA LEU A 20 -5.37 -4.53 5.69
C LEU A 20 -5.14 -4.25 4.21
N LEU A 21 -4.60 -3.07 3.91
CA LEU A 21 -4.28 -2.68 2.54
C LEU A 21 -2.79 -2.84 2.30
N ASP A 22 -2.44 -3.76 1.42
CA ASP A 22 -1.09 -3.82 0.88
C ASP A 22 -0.99 -2.90 -0.35
N VAL A 23 -0.26 -1.79 -0.20
CA VAL A 23 -0.10 -0.83 -1.30
C VAL A 23 0.86 -1.34 -2.39
N ASN A 24 1.73 -2.30 -2.07
CA ASN A 24 2.55 -2.99 -3.05
C ASN A 24 1.68 -3.89 -3.93
N ASN A 25 0.81 -4.70 -3.33
CA ASN A 25 -0.16 -5.50 -4.08
C ASN A 25 -1.07 -4.63 -4.97
N ILE A 26 -1.62 -3.53 -4.41
CA ILE A 26 -2.44 -2.59 -5.19
C ILE A 26 -1.65 -2.05 -6.39
N TYR A 27 -0.38 -1.68 -6.19
CA TYR A 27 0.47 -1.20 -7.29
C TYR A 27 0.71 -2.28 -8.36
N VAL A 28 1.11 -3.50 -7.94
CA VAL A 28 1.36 -4.64 -8.83
C VAL A 28 0.12 -4.97 -9.66
N SER A 29 -1.04 -5.08 -8.99
CA SER A 29 -2.34 -5.32 -9.63
C SER A 29 -2.71 -4.19 -10.58
N SER A 30 -2.47 -2.92 -10.21
CA SER A 30 -2.77 -1.76 -11.04
C SER A 30 -2.01 -1.78 -12.37
N VAL A 31 -0.74 -2.19 -12.34
CA VAL A 31 0.09 -2.28 -13.55
C VAL A 31 -0.34 -3.47 -14.40
N ASN A 32 -0.51 -4.65 -13.78
CA ASN A 32 -0.89 -5.86 -14.50
C ASN A 32 -2.28 -5.77 -15.14
N HIS A 33 -3.22 -5.06 -14.52
CA HIS A 33 -4.62 -4.96 -14.94
C HIS A 33 -5.02 -3.58 -15.49
N SER A 34 -4.08 -2.65 -15.61
CA SER A 34 -4.27 -1.32 -16.21
C SER A 34 -5.39 -0.48 -15.57
N PHE A 35 -5.36 -0.36 -14.24
CA PHE A 35 -6.22 0.57 -13.49
C PHE A 35 -5.38 1.57 -12.69
N ALA A 36 -5.98 2.65 -12.18
CA ALA A 36 -5.26 3.59 -11.33
C ALA A 36 -5.27 3.08 -9.87
N PRO A 37 -4.11 2.95 -9.19
CA PRO A 37 -4.06 2.44 -7.82
C PRO A 37 -4.89 3.28 -6.83
N LEU A 38 -5.06 4.57 -7.12
CA LEU A 38 -5.85 5.48 -6.30
C LEU A 38 -7.36 5.23 -6.38
N ASP A 39 -7.85 4.60 -7.46
CA ASP A 39 -9.25 4.18 -7.57
C ASP A 39 -9.55 3.07 -6.55
N PHE A 40 -8.59 2.17 -6.33
CA PHE A 40 -8.69 1.14 -5.30
C PHE A 40 -8.72 1.77 -3.90
N ILE A 41 -7.76 2.65 -3.61
CA ILE A 41 -7.63 3.30 -2.29
C ILE A 41 -8.88 4.11 -1.94
N ARG A 42 -9.43 4.86 -2.89
CA ARG A 42 -10.65 5.66 -2.68
C ARG A 42 -11.93 4.81 -2.69
N GLY A 43 -11.86 3.62 -3.26
CA GLY A 43 -12.99 2.71 -3.40
C GLY A 43 -13.29 1.87 -2.17
N VAL A 44 -12.35 1.78 -1.22
CA VAL A 44 -12.53 1.03 0.03
C VAL A 44 -12.96 1.96 1.18
N PRO A 45 -13.75 1.48 2.16
CA PRO A 45 -14.20 2.28 3.30
C PRO A 45 -13.02 2.60 4.23
N ALA A 46 -12.60 3.86 4.26
CA ALA A 46 -11.42 4.32 4.99
C ALA A 46 -11.48 3.97 6.48
N GLU A 47 -12.65 4.05 7.09
CA GLU A 47 -12.91 3.71 8.49
C GLU A 47 -12.70 2.23 8.82
N ARG A 48 -12.71 1.35 7.82
CA ARG A 48 -12.40 -0.08 8.00
C ARG A 48 -10.94 -0.39 7.74
N VAL A 49 -10.13 0.54 7.21
CA VAL A 49 -8.71 0.31 6.98
C VAL A 49 -7.96 0.40 8.30
N TRP A 50 -7.48 -0.74 8.78
CA TRP A 50 -6.78 -0.86 10.06
C TRP A 50 -5.27 -0.76 9.92
N GLN A 51 -4.72 -1.31 8.84
CA GLN A 51 -3.27 -1.39 8.62
C GLN A 51 -2.95 -1.23 7.14
N ILE A 52 -1.80 -0.59 6.86
CA ILE A 52 -1.19 -0.54 5.54
C ILE A 52 0.10 -1.35 5.57
N HIS A 53 0.29 -2.23 4.58
CA HIS A 53 1.55 -2.92 4.33
C HIS A 53 2.25 -2.28 3.15
N VAL A 54 3.58 -2.19 3.26
CA VAL A 54 4.45 -1.63 2.23
C VAL A 54 5.59 -2.61 2.01
N ALA A 55 5.70 -3.10 0.78
CA ALA A 55 6.72 -4.06 0.36
C ALA A 55 7.30 -3.67 -1.01
N GLY A 56 8.24 -4.46 -1.50
CA GLY A 56 8.72 -4.39 -2.87
C GLY A 56 8.53 -5.70 -3.60
N HIS A 57 8.55 -5.62 -4.92
CA HIS A 57 8.16 -6.69 -5.82
C HIS A 57 9.20 -6.91 -6.94
N THR A 58 9.12 -8.05 -7.61
CA THR A 58 9.94 -8.37 -8.78
C THR A 58 9.10 -8.30 -10.07
N THR A 59 9.73 -8.64 -11.19
CA THR A 59 9.05 -8.88 -12.46
C THR A 59 9.40 -10.28 -12.95
N ASN A 60 8.56 -10.85 -13.80
CA ASN A 60 8.92 -12.06 -14.54
C ASN A 60 10.14 -11.83 -15.45
N GLU A 61 10.67 -12.90 -16.04
CA GLU A 61 11.89 -12.84 -16.87
C GLU A 61 11.79 -11.87 -18.06
N SER A 62 10.59 -11.70 -18.63
CA SER A 62 10.38 -10.77 -19.74
C SER A 62 10.17 -9.31 -19.30
N GLY A 63 10.04 -9.06 -17.99
CA GLY A 63 9.70 -7.75 -17.43
C GLY A 63 8.24 -7.31 -17.69
N ALA A 64 7.42 -8.17 -18.31
CA ALA A 64 6.07 -7.82 -18.74
C ALA A 64 5.02 -7.94 -17.63
N ILE A 65 5.30 -8.76 -16.60
CA ILE A 65 4.37 -9.01 -15.49
C ILE A 65 5.10 -8.69 -14.19
N MET A 66 4.48 -7.87 -13.35
CA MET A 66 4.93 -7.63 -11.99
C MET A 66 4.48 -8.77 -11.09
N ILE A 67 5.36 -9.22 -10.19
CA ILE A 67 5.12 -10.34 -9.28
C ILE A 67 5.28 -9.85 -7.86
N ASP A 68 4.24 -10.03 -7.06
CA ASP A 68 4.12 -9.57 -5.69
C ASP A 68 4.93 -10.43 -4.70
N THR A 69 6.26 -10.31 -4.74
CA THR A 69 7.18 -11.25 -4.07
C THR A 69 7.59 -10.88 -2.65
N HIS A 70 7.46 -9.61 -2.26
CA HIS A 70 7.76 -9.10 -0.91
C HIS A 70 9.21 -9.31 -0.45
N ASP A 71 10.12 -9.52 -1.40
CA ASP A 71 11.53 -9.92 -1.18
C ASP A 71 12.53 -8.86 -1.68
N MET A 72 12.03 -7.75 -2.21
CA MET A 72 12.83 -6.63 -2.74
C MET A 72 12.60 -5.32 -1.99
N PRO A 73 13.60 -4.43 -1.90
CA PRO A 73 13.41 -3.09 -1.35
C PRO A 73 12.19 -2.38 -1.94
N VAL A 74 11.50 -1.61 -1.11
CA VAL A 74 10.30 -0.86 -1.52
C VAL A 74 10.68 0.12 -2.63
N LYS A 75 9.96 0.05 -3.75
CA LYS A 75 10.23 0.91 -4.91
C LYS A 75 9.58 2.28 -4.76
N GLU A 76 10.18 3.30 -5.36
CA GLU A 76 9.65 4.68 -5.36
C GLU A 76 8.18 4.75 -5.79
N ALA A 77 7.79 3.99 -6.82
CA ALA A 77 6.38 3.97 -7.26
C ALA A 77 5.41 3.44 -6.18
N VAL A 78 5.86 2.50 -5.33
CA VAL A 78 5.07 2.02 -4.19
C VAL A 78 5.05 3.08 -3.07
N TRP A 79 6.16 3.78 -2.83
CA TRP A 79 6.18 4.93 -1.91
C TRP A 79 5.24 6.05 -2.36
N ASP A 80 5.08 6.26 -3.67
CA ASP A 80 4.12 7.20 -4.23
C ASP A 80 2.68 6.78 -3.94
N VAL A 81 2.34 5.51 -4.14
CA VAL A 81 1.01 4.96 -3.77
C VAL A 81 0.78 5.07 -2.26
N TYR A 82 1.79 4.74 -1.44
CA TYR A 82 1.72 4.89 0.02
C TYR A 82 1.42 6.33 0.44
N ARG A 83 2.07 7.31 -0.19
CA ARG A 83 1.86 8.73 0.09
C ARG A 83 0.42 9.15 -0.14
N GLU A 84 -0.16 8.72 -1.26
CA GLU A 84 -1.56 9.00 -1.57
C GLU A 84 -2.52 8.22 -0.67
N ALA A 85 -2.20 6.96 -0.31
CA ALA A 85 -2.96 6.21 0.68
C ALA A 85 -3.06 6.94 2.03
N ILE A 86 -1.94 7.47 2.56
CA ILE A 86 -1.97 8.25 3.81
C ILE A 86 -2.77 9.56 3.65
N ARG A 87 -2.75 10.18 2.46
CA ARG A 87 -3.51 11.40 2.20
C ARG A 87 -5.02 11.15 2.24
N GLU A 88 -5.47 10.04 1.64
CA GLU A 88 -6.89 9.68 1.56
C GLU A 88 -7.42 9.04 2.85
N LEU A 89 -6.63 8.17 3.48
CA LEU A 89 -7.06 7.34 4.61
C LEU A 89 -6.69 7.93 5.98
N GLY A 90 -5.80 8.92 6.01
CA GLY A 90 -5.33 9.54 7.25
C GLY A 90 -4.30 8.68 8.01
N PRO A 91 -4.23 8.81 9.34
CA PRO A 91 -3.18 8.19 10.15
C PRO A 91 -3.42 6.69 10.39
N VAL A 92 -3.15 5.87 9.39
CA VAL A 92 -3.25 4.40 9.47
C VAL A 92 -1.91 3.77 9.88
N SER A 93 -1.97 2.76 10.74
CA SER A 93 -0.77 2.01 11.16
C SER A 93 -0.09 1.37 9.94
N THR A 94 1.22 1.56 9.79
CA THR A 94 1.98 1.08 8.63
C THR A 94 3.02 0.05 9.04
N MET A 95 3.16 -1.02 8.26
CA MET A 95 4.19 -2.06 8.41
C MET A 95 5.02 -2.17 7.15
N ILE A 96 6.34 -2.29 7.31
CA ILE A 96 7.22 -2.77 6.23
C ILE A 96 7.11 -4.29 6.22
N GLU A 97 6.71 -4.85 5.09
CA GLU A 97 6.56 -6.29 4.90
C GLU A 97 7.74 -6.84 4.09
N ARG A 98 8.35 -7.91 4.61
CA ARG A 98 9.53 -8.56 4.07
C ARG A 98 9.48 -10.05 4.40
N ASP A 99 8.95 -10.84 3.47
CA ASP A 99 8.65 -12.26 3.70
C ASP A 99 9.80 -13.19 3.33
N ASP A 100 10.66 -12.75 2.40
CA ASP A 100 11.86 -13.48 1.97
C ASP A 100 13.02 -12.50 1.71
N ASN A 101 14.20 -13.04 1.41
CA ASN A 101 15.45 -12.29 1.16
C ASN A 101 15.67 -11.19 2.21
N ILE A 102 15.48 -11.56 3.48
CA ILE A 102 15.43 -10.61 4.60
C ILE A 102 16.79 -9.91 4.74
N PRO A 103 16.87 -8.58 4.53
CA PRO A 103 18.13 -7.86 4.62
C PRO A 103 18.54 -7.63 6.09
N PRO A 104 19.75 -7.12 6.33
CA PRO A 104 20.13 -6.64 7.67
C PRO A 104 19.08 -5.69 8.25
N LEU A 105 18.82 -5.80 9.55
CA LEU A 105 17.82 -4.99 10.25
C LEU A 105 17.97 -3.47 10.00
N ALA A 106 19.20 -2.98 9.82
CA ALA A 106 19.46 -1.58 9.52
C ALA A 106 18.73 -1.10 8.25
N GLU A 107 18.68 -1.92 7.19
CA GLU A 107 18.01 -1.58 5.94
C GLU A 107 16.48 -1.52 6.12
N LEU A 108 15.90 -2.46 6.87
CA LEU A 108 14.47 -2.42 7.22
C LEU A 108 14.12 -1.19 8.07
N LEU A 109 15.02 -0.75 8.95
CA LEU A 109 14.84 0.46 9.75
C LEU A 109 14.90 1.74 8.90
N GLU A 110 15.68 1.74 7.81
CA GLU A 110 15.69 2.83 6.83
C GLU A 110 14.36 2.90 6.07
N GLU A 111 13.82 1.79 5.58
CA GLU A 111 12.49 1.74 4.95
C GLU A 111 11.39 2.20 5.91
N LEU A 112 11.44 1.74 7.17
CA LEU A 112 10.50 2.18 8.21
C LEU A 112 10.64 3.69 8.52
N SER A 113 11.87 4.22 8.47
CA SER A 113 12.11 5.66 8.62
C SER A 113 11.47 6.46 7.48
N SER A 114 11.59 5.97 6.24
CA SER A 114 10.94 6.57 5.07
C SER A 114 9.42 6.60 5.22
N ALA A 115 8.79 5.49 5.61
CA ALA A 115 7.35 5.44 5.87
C ALA A 115 6.92 6.48 6.93
N ARG A 116 7.66 6.57 8.05
CA ARG A 116 7.41 7.57 9.11
C ARG A 116 7.56 9.01 8.60
N GLN A 117 8.57 9.28 7.77
CA GLN A 117 8.79 10.62 7.22
C GLN A 117 7.66 11.02 6.26
N ILE A 118 7.26 10.12 5.36
CA ILE A 118 6.15 10.34 4.44
C ILE A 118 4.87 10.61 5.22
N SER A 119 4.52 9.75 6.17
CA SER A 119 3.31 9.90 6.98
C SER A 119 3.27 11.24 7.72
N ARG A 120 4.34 11.61 8.43
CA ARG A 120 4.43 12.91 9.11
C ARG A 120 4.30 14.10 8.15
N SER A 121 4.95 14.03 6.99
CA SER A 121 4.92 15.08 5.99
C SER A 121 3.50 15.30 5.44
N VAL A 122 2.84 14.21 5.04
CA VAL A 122 1.49 14.25 4.48
C VAL A 122 0.48 14.74 5.52
N LEU A 123 0.46 14.14 6.70
CA LEU A 123 -0.51 14.48 7.75
C LEU A 123 -0.29 15.90 8.31
N GLY A 124 0.97 16.35 8.40
CA GLY A 124 1.31 17.71 8.80
C GLY A 124 0.89 18.76 7.77
N ALA A 125 1.01 18.46 6.47
CA ALA A 125 0.55 19.34 5.40
C ALA A 125 -0.97 19.46 5.36
N THR A 126 -1.70 18.35 5.58
CA THR A 126 -3.17 18.36 5.63
C THR A 126 -3.69 19.21 6.79
N ALA A 127 -3.02 19.17 7.95
CA ALA A 127 -3.39 19.99 9.10
C ALA A 127 -3.14 21.50 8.92
N ALA A 128 -2.20 21.89 8.04
CA ALA A 128 -1.88 23.29 7.75
C ALA A 128 -2.76 23.91 6.64
N GLY A 129 -3.48 23.08 5.87
CA GLY A 129 -4.37 23.49 4.78
C GLY A 129 -5.86 23.59 5.15
N GLN A 130 -6.21 23.37 6.43
CA GLN A 130 -7.53 23.57 7.02
C GLN A 130 -7.54 24.85 7.87
#